data_AF-A0A345R4C3-F1
#
_entry.id   AF-A0A345R4C3-F1
#
_cell.length_a   1.000
_cell.length_b   1.000
_cell.length_c   1.000
_cell.angle_alpha   90.00
_cell.angle_beta   90.00
_cell.angle_gamma   90.00
#
_symmetry.space_group_name_H-M   'P 1'
#
loop_
_entity.id
_entity.type
_entity.pdbx_description
1 polymer ?
#
loop_
_entity_poly.entity_id
_entity_poly.type
_entity_poly.pdbx_seq_one_letter_code
_entity_poly.pdbx_strand_id
1 'polypeptide(L)'
;MNTDRFTQIEIAEGESQLAELLDVFKRKGLTGQLPFGARLDKVVHHLAPQNFRALIVTRRDGGWVADLLLHSPLPESSAYYGSPDVLGTPDALPHPTYGEAVWAGVEMIARLLAYAQTPSALRT
;
A
#
# COMPACT_ATOMS: atom_id res chain seq x y z
N MET A 1 -6.01 17.95 17.89
CA MET A 1 -5.17 18.52 16.82
C MET A 1 -4.68 17.33 16.02
N ASN A 2 -5.27 17.05 14.86
CA ASN A 2 -4.79 15.98 14.00
C ASN A 2 -3.51 16.52 13.35
N THR A 3 -2.37 16.20 13.92
CA THR A 3 -1.10 16.35 13.21
C THR A 3 -1.15 15.35 12.07
N ASP A 4 -1.35 15.85 10.85
CA ASP A 4 -1.21 15.02 9.65
C ASP A 4 0.14 14.31 9.72
N ARG A 5 0.11 12.97 9.66
CA ARG A 5 1.30 12.12 9.81
C ARG A 5 2.36 12.37 8.74
N PHE A 6 1.95 12.97 7.62
CA PHE A 6 2.79 13.31 6.47
C PHE A 6 2.48 14.73 5.99
N THR A 7 3.49 15.42 5.49
CA THR A 7 3.37 16.73 4.87
C THR A 7 2.75 16.63 3.47
N GLN A 8 2.19 17.74 2.97
CA GLN A 8 1.63 17.79 1.62
C GLN A 8 2.67 17.54 0.52
N ILE A 9 3.93 17.92 0.77
CA ILE A 9 5.05 17.68 -0.16
C ILE A 9 5.37 16.19 -0.23
N GLU A 10 5.50 15.52 0.92
CA GLU A 10 5.75 14.05 0.97
C GLU A 10 4.62 13.27 0.29
N ILE A 11 3.37 13.71 0.45
CA ILE A 11 2.23 13.10 -0.23
C ILE A 11 2.32 13.29 -1.74
N ALA A 12 2.58 14.51 -2.22
CA ALA A 12 2.66 14.79 -3.66
C ALA A 12 3.81 14.03 -4.34
N GLU A 13 4.97 13.94 -3.68
CA GLU A 13 6.10 13.13 -4.16
C GLU A 13 5.73 11.63 -4.20
N GLY A 14 5.10 11.14 -3.13
CA GLY A 14 4.66 9.75 -3.04
C GLY A 14 3.54 9.38 -4.02
N GLU A 15 2.66 10.33 -4.36
CA GLU A 15 1.63 10.20 -5.42
C GLU A 15 2.28 10.00 -6.79
N SER A 16 3.27 10.83 -7.13
CA SER A 16 4.00 10.72 -8.41
C SER A 16 4.74 9.38 -8.53
N GLN A 17 5.45 8.97 -7.48
CA GLN A 17 6.18 7.70 -7.46
C GLN A 17 5.24 6.50 -7.56
N LEU A 18 4.13 6.54 -6.81
CA LEU A 18 3.13 5.48 -6.83
C LEU A 18 2.50 5.33 -8.23
N ALA A 19 2.21 6.43 -8.92
CA ALA A 19 1.64 6.39 -10.27
C ALA A 19 2.57 5.63 -11.25
N GLU A 20 3.87 5.94 -11.24
CA GLU A 20 4.86 5.24 -12.08
C GLU A 20 4.94 3.75 -11.75
N LEU A 21 4.93 3.41 -10.46
CA LEU A 21 4.95 2.03 -9.98
C LEU A 21 3.71 1.24 -10.42
N LEU A 22 2.52 1.82 -10.27
CA LEU A 22 1.26 1.21 -10.68
C LEU A 22 1.21 1.00 -12.20
N ASP A 23 1.77 1.91 -13.00
CA ASP A 23 1.89 1.73 -14.44
C ASP A 23 2.85 0.60 -14.83
N VAL A 24 3.93 0.38 -14.06
CA VAL A 24 4.79 -0.80 -14.24
C VAL A 24 4.03 -2.07 -13.90
N PHE A 25 3.35 -2.14 -12.75
CA PHE A 25 2.59 -3.32 -12.34
C PHE A 25 1.47 -3.67 -13.30
N LYS A 26 0.73 -2.66 -13.78
CA LYS A 26 -0.29 -2.84 -14.82
C LYS A 26 0.28 -3.44 -16.09
N ARG A 27 1.43 -2.96 -16.57
CA ARG A 27 2.13 -3.54 -17.74
C ARG A 27 2.59 -4.98 -17.52
N LYS A 28 2.80 -5.39 -16.26
CA LYS A 28 3.12 -6.76 -15.86
C LYS A 28 1.88 -7.61 -15.57
N GLY A 29 0.68 -7.09 -15.78
CA GLY A 29 -0.59 -7.80 -15.57
C GLY A 29 -1.05 -7.86 -14.10
N LEU A 30 -0.37 -7.14 -13.21
CA LEU A 30 -0.70 -7.04 -11.80
C LEU A 30 -1.56 -5.78 -11.59
N THR A 31 -2.87 -5.94 -11.71
CA THR A 31 -3.79 -4.80 -11.71
C THR A 31 -4.54 -4.65 -10.39
N GLY A 32 -4.51 -5.65 -9.51
CA GLY A 32 -5.34 -5.67 -8.29
C GLY A 32 -6.84 -5.69 -8.57
N GLN A 33 -7.25 -5.74 -9.84
CA GLN A 33 -8.64 -5.82 -10.24
C GLN A 33 -9.05 -7.28 -10.25
N LEU A 34 -10.15 -7.57 -9.57
CA LEU A 34 -10.76 -8.89 -9.61
C LEU A 34 -11.20 -9.25 -11.03
N PRO A 35 -11.09 -10.52 -11.43
CA PRO A 35 -11.75 -11.01 -12.64
C PRO A 35 -13.26 -10.79 -12.54
N PHE A 36 -13.90 -10.54 -13.68
CA PHE A 36 -15.33 -10.26 -13.78
C PHE A 36 -16.16 -11.34 -13.09
N GLY A 37 -17.08 -10.93 -12.21
CA GLY A 37 -17.99 -11.84 -11.48
C GLY A 37 -17.47 -12.37 -10.13
N ALA A 38 -16.26 -12.03 -9.70
CA ALA A 38 -15.78 -12.39 -8.37
C ALA A 38 -16.47 -11.53 -7.28
N ARG A 39 -17.01 -12.16 -6.23
CA ARG A 39 -17.53 -11.45 -5.05
C ARG A 39 -16.39 -10.73 -4.34
N LEU A 40 -16.55 -9.43 -4.13
CA LEU A 40 -15.68 -8.61 -3.29
C LEU A 40 -15.88 -8.99 -1.82
N ASP A 41 -14.80 -9.34 -1.13
CA ASP A 41 -14.79 -9.28 0.33
C ASP A 41 -14.68 -7.82 0.80
N LYS A 42 -14.96 -7.57 2.08
CA LYS A 42 -15.01 -6.21 2.63
C LYS A 42 -13.65 -5.50 2.60
N VAL A 43 -12.54 -6.22 2.56
CA VAL A 43 -11.19 -5.64 2.69
C VAL A 43 -10.57 -5.39 1.32
N VAL A 44 -10.84 -6.23 0.32
CA VAL A 44 -10.22 -6.17 -1.00
C VAL A 44 -10.60 -4.93 -1.79
N HIS A 45 -11.79 -4.39 -1.57
CA HIS A 45 -12.12 -3.08 -2.12
C HIS A 45 -11.12 -1.99 -1.68
N HIS A 46 -10.61 -2.07 -0.46
CA HIS A 46 -9.62 -1.11 0.06
C HIS A 46 -8.20 -1.39 -0.43
N LEU A 47 -7.93 -2.57 -0.99
CA LEU A 47 -6.61 -2.97 -1.50
C LEU A 47 -6.47 -2.80 -3.02
N ALA A 48 -7.48 -2.22 -3.67
CA ALA A 48 -7.46 -1.95 -5.09
C ALA A 48 -6.62 -0.69 -5.40
N PRO A 49 -5.95 -0.60 -6.57
CA PRO A 49 -5.07 0.53 -6.89
C PRO A 49 -5.70 1.90 -6.74
N GLN A 50 -6.99 2.04 -7.07
CA GLN A 50 -7.71 3.31 -6.94
C GLN A 50 -7.85 3.81 -5.49
N ASN A 51 -7.61 2.94 -4.50
CA ASN A 51 -7.61 3.30 -3.10
C ASN A 51 -6.22 3.64 -2.57
N PHE A 52 -5.16 3.45 -3.35
CA PHE A 52 -3.81 3.82 -2.96
C PHE A 52 -3.59 5.29 -3.30
N ARG A 53 -3.20 6.08 -2.29
CA ARG A 53 -2.95 7.51 -2.42
C ARG A 53 -1.49 7.80 -2.70
N ALA A 54 -0.60 7.37 -1.82
CA ALA A 54 0.82 7.70 -1.93
C ALA A 54 1.69 6.57 -1.34
N LEU A 55 2.83 6.30 -1.96
CA LEU A 55 3.90 5.53 -1.33
C LEU A 55 4.92 6.52 -0.76
N ILE A 56 5.04 6.58 0.55
CA ILE A 56 5.86 7.57 1.26
C ILE A 56 7.02 6.84 1.93
N VAL A 57 8.25 7.19 1.54
CA VAL A 57 9.47 6.64 2.14
C VAL A 57 10.15 7.71 2.99
N THR A 58 10.17 7.50 4.30
CA THR A 58 10.67 8.50 5.27
C THR A 58 11.72 7.92 6.19
N ARG A 59 12.60 8.78 6.69
CA ARG A 59 13.57 8.44 7.74
C ARG A 59 12.85 8.51 9.10
N ARG A 60 12.92 7.44 9.89
CA ARG A 60 12.45 7.38 11.28
C ARG A 60 13.58 6.92 12.19
N ASP A 61 13.36 6.98 13.50
CA ASP A 61 14.29 6.42 14.47
C ASP A 61 14.52 4.93 14.15
N GLY A 62 15.79 4.57 13.89
CA GLY A 62 16.18 3.22 13.52
C GLY A 62 16.39 2.97 12.03
N GLY A 63 15.96 3.86 11.11
CA GLY A 63 16.19 3.65 9.66
C GLY A 63 15.17 4.30 8.73
N TRP A 64 14.93 3.67 7.58
CA TRP A 64 14.01 4.10 6.54
C TRP A 64 12.76 3.22 6.54
N VAL A 65 11.58 3.83 6.40
CA VAL A 65 10.30 3.14 6.39
C VAL A 65 9.53 3.53 5.15
N ALA A 66 8.88 2.55 4.52
CA ALA A 66 7.89 2.79 3.47
C ALA A 66 6.48 2.60 4.04
N ASP A 67 5.64 3.62 3.86
CA ASP A 67 4.24 3.66 4.24
C ASP A 67 3.37 3.88 2.99
N LEU A 68 2.34 3.06 2.81
CA LEU A 68 1.33 3.24 1.77
C LEU A 68 0.10 3.92 2.37
N LEU A 69 -0.14 5.15 1.97
CA LEU A 69 -1.31 5.93 2.36
C LEU A 69 -2.52 5.52 1.51
N LEU A 70 -3.68 5.38 2.13
CA LEU A 70 -4.94 5.02 1.47
C LEU A 70 -5.88 6.22 1.34
N HIS A 71 -6.66 6.27 0.26
CA HIS A 71 -7.78 7.22 0.13
C HIS A 71 -8.93 6.88 1.06
N SER A 72 -9.24 5.59 1.19
CA SER A 72 -10.28 5.06 2.09
C SER A 72 -9.63 4.16 3.14
N PRO A 73 -9.76 4.50 4.44
CA PRO A 73 -9.19 3.69 5.50
C PRO A 73 -9.79 2.28 5.52
N LEU A 74 -8.98 1.31 5.93
CA LEU A 74 -9.42 -0.03 6.25
C LEU A 74 -10.44 -0.03 7.39
N PRO A 75 -11.34 -1.03 7.43
CA PRO A 75 -12.21 -1.22 8.59
C PRO A 75 -11.37 -1.35 9.87
N GLU A 76 -11.78 -0.70 10.96
CA GLU A 76 -11.06 -0.71 12.25
C GLU A 76 -10.80 -2.13 12.77
N SER A 77 -11.67 -3.08 12.43
CA SER A 77 -11.48 -4.52 12.73
C SER A 77 -10.25 -5.14 12.08
N SER A 78 -9.57 -4.43 11.17
CA SER A 78 -8.37 -4.86 10.44
C SER A 78 -7.09 -4.36 11.12
N ALA A 79 -7.14 -4.10 12.43
CA ALA A 79 -6.11 -3.50 13.29
C ALA A 79 -4.71 -4.16 13.22
N TYR A 80 -4.57 -5.30 12.53
CA TYR A 80 -3.27 -5.91 12.25
C TYR A 80 -2.34 -5.00 11.41
N TYR A 81 -2.89 -4.06 10.65
CA TYR A 81 -2.12 -3.22 9.73
C TYR A 81 -1.68 -1.85 10.28
N GLY A 82 -1.90 -1.57 11.58
CA GLY A 82 -1.57 -0.28 12.18
C GLY A 82 -2.69 0.74 12.03
N SER A 83 -2.39 1.94 11.50
CA SER A 83 -3.39 3.00 11.31
C SER A 83 -4.33 2.62 10.17
N PRO A 84 -5.66 2.80 10.31
CA PRO A 84 -6.60 2.32 9.30
C PRO A 84 -6.38 2.99 7.93
N ASP A 85 -5.81 4.18 7.87
CA ASP A 85 -5.48 4.93 6.65
C ASP A 85 -4.06 4.69 6.10
N VAL A 86 -3.20 3.95 6.82
CA VAL A 86 -1.79 3.75 6.44
C VAL A 86 -1.37 2.29 6.59
N LEU A 87 -0.96 1.68 5.48
CA LEU A 87 -0.33 0.38 5.45
C LEU A 87 1.19 0.52 5.52
N GLY A 88 1.78 0.17 6.66
CA GLY A 88 3.23 0.04 6.77
C GLY A 88 3.72 -1.26 6.12
N THR A 89 5.00 -1.28 5.74
CA THR A 89 5.69 -2.51 5.35
C THR A 89 5.47 -3.62 6.41
N PRO A 90 5.17 -4.87 5.98
CA PRO A 90 4.80 -5.96 6.89
C PRO A 90 5.88 -6.34 7.89
N ASP A 91 7.14 -5.94 7.64
CA ASP A 91 8.24 -5.97 8.59
C ASP A 91 8.40 -4.56 9.18
N ALA A 92 7.71 -4.27 10.28
CA ALA A 92 7.69 -2.94 10.94
C ALA A 92 9.04 -2.47 11.53
N LEU A 93 10.16 -3.04 11.09
CA LEU A 93 11.51 -2.61 11.43
C LEU A 93 12.06 -1.67 10.35
N PRO A 94 12.55 -0.48 10.71
CA PRO A 94 13.15 0.42 9.75
C PRO A 94 14.32 -0.23 9.00
N HIS A 95 14.37 -0.05 7.69
CA HIS A 95 15.44 -0.55 6.84
C HIS A 95 16.70 0.32 6.96
N PRO A 96 17.90 -0.27 6.86
CA PRO A 96 19.16 0.47 6.95
C PRO A 96 19.35 1.48 5.80
N THR A 97 18.78 1.22 4.63
CA THR A 97 18.95 2.06 3.43
C THR A 97 17.61 2.48 2.82
N TYR A 98 17.62 3.63 2.13
CA TYR A 98 16.45 4.14 1.41
C TYR A 98 15.99 3.15 0.34
N GLY A 99 16.92 2.59 -0.44
CA GLY A 99 16.61 1.64 -1.51
C GLY A 99 15.94 0.36 -1.01
N GLU A 100 16.34 -0.16 0.15
CA GLU A 100 15.67 -1.31 0.76
C GLU A 100 14.25 -0.99 1.21
N ALA A 101 14.02 0.19 1.82
CA ALA A 101 12.67 0.62 2.17
C ALA A 101 11.78 0.79 0.93
N VAL A 102 12.29 1.38 -0.14
CA VAL A 102 11.58 1.49 -1.42
C VAL A 102 11.22 0.10 -1.93
N TRP A 103 12.17 -0.83 -1.99
CA TRP A 103 11.93 -2.19 -2.47
C TRP A 103 10.87 -2.92 -1.63
N ALA A 104 10.95 -2.81 -0.31
CA ALA A 104 9.95 -3.38 0.59
C ALA A 104 8.55 -2.80 0.37
N GLY A 105 8.44 -1.48 0.13
CA GLY A 105 7.18 -0.82 -0.22
C GLY A 105 6.61 -1.31 -1.56
N VAL A 106 7.46 -1.45 -2.57
CA VAL A 106 7.10 -2.00 -3.89
C VAL A 106 6.62 -3.45 -3.76
N GLU A 107 7.32 -4.28 -3.00
CA GLU A 107 6.94 -5.67 -2.76
C GLU A 107 5.61 -5.78 -2.01
N MET A 108 5.41 -4.94 -0.98
CA MET A 108 4.14 -4.86 -0.26
C MET A 108 2.99 -4.54 -1.23
N ILE A 109 3.11 -3.48 -2.03
CA ILE A 109 2.08 -3.12 -3.02
C ILE A 109 1.81 -4.29 -3.97
N ALA A 110 2.86 -4.94 -4.48
CA ALA A 110 2.71 -6.08 -5.39
C ALA A 110 1.92 -7.23 -4.72
N ARG A 111 2.22 -7.54 -3.46
CA ARG A 111 1.49 -8.56 -2.69
C ARG A 111 0.02 -8.18 -2.47
N LEU A 112 -0.27 -6.91 -2.15
CA LEU A 112 -1.64 -6.41 -2.00
C LEU A 112 -2.43 -6.53 -3.30
N LEU A 113 -1.82 -6.14 -4.43
CA LEU A 113 -2.44 -6.28 -5.75
C LEU A 113 -2.66 -7.74 -6.13
N ALA A 114 -1.68 -8.62 -5.87
CA ALA A 114 -1.83 -10.05 -6.13
C ALA A 114 -2.97 -10.65 -5.30
N TYR A 115 -3.04 -10.31 -4.02
CA TYR A 115 -4.12 -10.72 -3.13
C TYR A 115 -5.49 -10.22 -3.61
N ALA A 116 -5.58 -8.93 -3.97
CA ALA A 116 -6.80 -8.31 -4.47
C ALA A 116 -7.28 -8.92 -5.80
N GLN A 117 -6.36 -9.40 -6.63
CA GLN A 117 -6.65 -10.08 -7.90
C GLN A 117 -6.94 -11.59 -7.73
N THR A 118 -6.50 -12.21 -6.64
CA THR A 118 -6.71 -13.64 -6.36
C THR A 118 -8.21 -13.92 -6.09
N PRO A 119 -8.83 -14.95 -6.70
CA PRO A 119 -10.21 -15.32 -6.40
C PRO A 119 -10.44 -15.55 -4.91
N SER A 120 -11.58 -15.11 -4.37
CA SER A 120 -11.87 -15.20 -2.94
C SER A 120 -11.81 -16.63 -2.39
N ALA A 121 -12.17 -17.64 -3.20
CA ALA A 121 -12.07 -19.05 -2.83
C ALA A 121 -10.64 -19.58 -2.66
N LEU A 122 -9.62 -18.82 -3.08
CA LEU A 122 -8.20 -19.21 -3.06
C LEU A 122 -7.37 -18.34 -2.09
N ARG A 123 -8.02 -17.43 -1.35
CA ARG A 123 -7.38 -16.62 -0.30
C ARG A 123 -7.38 -17.45 1.00
N THR A 124 -6.22 -17.99 1.37
CA THR A 124 -6.02 -18.73 2.64
C THR A 124 -5.38 -17.86 3.70
#